data_AF-A0AAV1R7W8-F1
#
_entry.id   AF-A0AAV1R7W8-F1
#
_cell.length_a   1.000
_cell.length_b   1.000
_cell.length_c   1.000
_cell.angle_alpha   90.00
_cell.angle_beta   90.00
_cell.angle_gamma   90.00
#
_symmetry.space_group_name_H-M   'P 1'
#
loop_
_entity.id
_entity.type
_entity.pdbx_description
1 polymer ?
#
loop_
_entity_poly.entity_id
_entity_poly.type
_entity_poly.pdbx_seq_one_letter_code
_entity_poly.pdbx_strand_id
1 'polypeptide(L)'
;MEMEKVVAEELPKAIVRRVVKDTLSQCSPDDSDVNVHRDALLAFSESARIFIHYLSATANDICKESKRQTMNADDVFKALEEIEFPEFVGPLQISLNEFKRKNGGKKVGSSQTKEVKKKRKTEEEPSKKSGGKSTPKKRDTSKK
;
A
#
# COMPACT_ATOMS: atom_id res chain seq x y z
N MET A 1 36.31 -15.61 -11.57
CA MET A 1 35.00 -15.01 -11.27
C MET A 1 35.01 -14.69 -9.80
N GLU A 2 35.35 -13.44 -9.46
CA GLU A 2 35.22 -12.96 -8.09
C GLU A 2 33.73 -13.00 -7.76
N MET A 3 33.35 -13.81 -6.77
CA MET A 3 32.03 -13.74 -6.19
C MET A 3 32.00 -12.39 -5.47
N GLU A 4 31.45 -11.38 -6.15
CA GLU A 4 31.11 -10.11 -5.52
C GLU A 4 30.36 -10.46 -4.25
N LYS A 5 30.98 -10.11 -3.12
CA LYS A 5 30.46 -10.42 -1.80
C LYS A 5 29.23 -9.52 -1.64
N VAL A 6 28.10 -9.97 -2.17
CA VAL A 6 26.80 -9.34 -1.94
C VAL A 6 26.69 -9.22 -0.44
N VAL A 7 26.78 -7.99 0.07
CA VAL A 7 26.65 -7.70 1.48
C VAL A 7 25.29 -8.26 1.87
N ALA A 8 25.31 -9.43 2.48
CA ALA A 8 24.12 -10.10 2.94
C ALA A 8 23.59 -9.23 4.07
N GLU A 9 22.54 -8.46 3.80
CA GLU A 9 21.67 -7.92 4.84
C GLU A 9 21.03 -9.13 5.53
N GLU A 10 21.75 -9.70 6.49
CA GLU A 10 21.28 -10.83 7.26
C GLU A 10 20.28 -10.31 8.29
N LEU A 11 19.08 -10.90 8.31
CA LEU A 11 18.08 -10.59 9.32
C LEU A 11 18.64 -10.95 10.71
N PRO A 12 18.38 -10.14 11.76
CA PRO A 12 18.85 -10.45 13.10
C PRO A 12 18.39 -11.84 13.55
N LYS A 13 19.34 -12.75 13.80
CA LYS A 13 19.07 -14.16 14.16
C LYS A 13 18.12 -14.30 15.36
N ALA A 14 18.17 -13.37 16.30
CA ALA A 14 17.27 -13.33 17.45
C ALA A 14 15.80 -13.15 17.04
N ILE A 15 15.53 -12.31 16.02
CA ILE A 15 14.17 -12.07 15.52
C ILE A 15 13.68 -13.29 14.74
N VAL A 16 14.51 -13.85 13.85
CA VAL A 16 14.17 -15.08 13.11
C VAL A 16 13.85 -16.22 14.09
N ARG A 17 14.71 -16.45 15.08
CA ARG A 17 14.51 -17.46 16.12
C ARG A 17 13.20 -17.27 16.88
N ARG A 18 12.88 -16.04 17.26
CA ARG A 18 11.64 -15.72 17.96
C ARG A 18 10.42 -16.07 17.10
N VAL A 19 10.38 -15.60 15.85
CA VAL A 19 9.27 -15.89 14.93
C VAL A 19 9.09 -17.39 14.75
N VAL A 20 10.16 -18.14 14.49
CA VAL A 20 10.10 -19.60 14.31
C VAL A 20 9.56 -20.29 15.56
N LYS A 21 10.08 -19.95 16.76
CA LYS A 21 9.59 -20.55 18.01
C LYS A 21 8.13 -20.20 18.27
N ASP A 22 7.75 -18.93 18.11
CA ASP A 22 6.39 -18.43 18.32
C ASP A 22 5.39 -19.11 17.37
N THR A 23 5.76 -19.36 16.12
CA THR A 23 4.92 -20.10 15.15
C THR A 23 4.83 -21.58 15.51
N LEU A 24 5.95 -22.24 15.86
CA LEU A 24 5.94 -23.66 16.24
C LEU A 24 5.10 -23.92 17.50
N SER A 25 5.15 -23.01 18.49
CA SER A 25 4.30 -23.08 19.68
C SER A 25 2.81 -22.87 19.39
N GLN A 26 2.45 -22.17 18.32
CA GLN A 26 1.04 -22.06 17.90
C GLN A 26 0.56 -23.31 17.15
N CYS A 27 1.46 -24.01 16.46
CA CYS A 27 1.14 -25.21 15.70
C CYS A 27 1.10 -26.48 16.56
N SER A 28 1.84 -26.51 17.67
CA SER A 28 1.88 -27.66 18.59
C SER A 28 1.03 -27.35 19.83
N PRO A 29 -0.14 -27.99 20.00
CA PRO A 29 -1.04 -27.76 21.13
C PRO A 29 -0.60 -28.44 22.43
N ASP A 30 0.38 -29.34 22.37
CA ASP A 30 1.01 -29.90 23.56
C ASP A 30 2.09 -28.90 24.01
N ASP A 31 1.99 -28.38 25.24
CA ASP A 31 2.86 -27.39 25.91
C ASP A 31 4.35 -27.84 26.05
N SER A 32 4.93 -28.38 24.98
CA SER A 32 6.31 -28.82 24.88
C SER A 32 7.14 -27.70 24.28
N ASP A 33 8.17 -27.28 25.03
CA ASP A 33 9.16 -26.33 24.54
C ASP A 33 9.90 -26.91 23.33
N VAL A 34 9.52 -26.49 22.13
CA VAL A 34 10.16 -26.92 20.89
C VAL A 34 11.57 -26.35 20.80
N ASN A 35 12.57 -27.23 20.81
CA ASN A 35 13.97 -26.85 20.64
C ASN A 35 14.36 -26.81 19.16
N VAL A 36 14.80 -25.65 18.68
CA VAL A 36 15.16 -25.44 17.26
C VAL A 36 16.68 -25.52 17.09
N HIS A 37 17.13 -26.43 16.24
CA HIS A 37 18.56 -26.62 15.95
C HIS A 37 19.17 -25.39 15.25
N ARG A 38 20.48 -25.17 15.42
CA ARG A 38 21.19 -24.01 14.84
C ARG A 38 21.12 -24.02 13.31
N ASP A 39 21.28 -25.18 12.69
CA ASP A 39 21.24 -25.31 11.23
C ASP A 39 19.85 -25.03 10.67
N ALA A 40 18.79 -25.42 11.39
CA ALA A 40 17.42 -25.07 11.02
C ALA A 40 17.21 -23.56 11.07
N LEU A 41 17.73 -22.87 12.10
CA LEU A 41 17.66 -21.41 12.16
C LEU A 41 18.42 -20.74 11.02
N LEU A 42 19.58 -21.27 10.63
CA LEU A 42 20.31 -20.78 9.46
C LEU A 42 19.50 -20.98 8.17
N ALA A 43 18.86 -22.14 8.01
CA ALA A 43 17.99 -22.41 6.86
C ALA A 43 16.82 -21.42 6.80
N PHE A 44 16.19 -21.10 7.93
CA PHE A 44 15.12 -20.09 7.98
C PHE A 44 15.63 -18.68 7.66
N SER A 45 16.81 -18.29 8.16
CA SER A 45 17.42 -17.00 7.82
C SER A 45 17.69 -16.86 6.33
N GLU A 46 18.30 -17.87 5.70
CA GLU A 46 18.58 -17.86 4.27
C GLU A 46 17.28 -17.93 3.44
N SER A 47 16.31 -18.74 3.86
CA SER A 47 15.00 -18.83 3.20
C SER A 47 14.26 -17.51 3.23
N ALA A 48 14.27 -16.79 4.37
CA ALA A 48 13.64 -15.48 4.49
C ALA A 48 14.30 -14.45 3.57
N ARG A 49 15.63 -14.47 3.45
CA ARG A 49 16.37 -13.62 2.51
C ARG A 49 15.97 -13.91 1.07
N ILE A 50 15.98 -15.19 0.69
CA ILE A 50 15.60 -15.63 -0.66
C ILE A 50 14.15 -15.23 -0.96
N PHE A 51 13.24 -15.39 0.00
CA PHE A 51 11.85 -14.97 -0.12
C PHE A 51 11.71 -13.47 -0.40
N ILE A 52 12.43 -12.61 0.34
CA ILE A 52 12.41 -11.16 0.11
C ILE A 52 12.88 -10.83 -1.31
N HIS A 53 13.98 -11.45 -1.76
CA HIS A 53 14.49 -11.23 -3.11
C HIS A 53 13.53 -11.73 -4.18
N TYR A 54 12.95 -12.92 -4.00
CA TYR A 54 12.02 -13.52 -4.93
C TYR A 54 10.75 -12.68 -5.07
N LEU A 55 10.11 -12.33 -3.95
CA LEU A 55 8.92 -11.48 -3.94
C LEU A 55 9.21 -10.10 -4.57
N SER A 56 10.35 -9.49 -4.26
CA SER A 56 10.74 -8.19 -4.80
C SER A 56 10.99 -8.25 -6.31
N ALA A 57 11.61 -9.34 -6.81
CA ALA A 57 11.85 -9.54 -8.23
C ALA A 57 10.51 -9.71 -8.99
N THR A 58 9.63 -10.57 -8.49
CA THR A 58 8.31 -10.81 -9.11
C THR A 58 7.46 -9.54 -9.13
N ALA A 59 7.40 -8.80 -8.02
CA ALA A 59 6.67 -7.54 -7.96
C ALA A 59 7.26 -6.47 -8.89
N ASN A 60 8.59 -6.43 -9.04
CA ASN A 60 9.27 -5.54 -9.97
C ASN A 60 8.97 -5.89 -11.43
N ASP A 61 8.87 -7.17 -11.78
CA ASP A 61 8.52 -7.60 -13.13
C ASP A 61 7.07 -7.23 -13.48
N ILE A 62 6.13 -7.39 -12.54
CA ILE A 62 4.73 -6.93 -12.68
C ILE A 62 4.66 -5.40 -12.86
N CYS A 63 5.48 -4.66 -12.11
CA CYS A 63 5.58 -3.21 -12.22
C CYS A 63 6.08 -2.79 -13.63
N LYS A 64 7.11 -3.46 -14.14
CA LYS A 64 7.67 -3.22 -15.48
C LYS A 64 6.69 -3.60 -16.60
N GLU A 65 5.97 -4.71 -16.47
CA GLU A 65 4.92 -5.10 -17.41
C GLU A 65 3.81 -4.05 -17.48
N SER A 66 3.49 -3.44 -16.34
CA SER A 66 2.60 -2.28 -16.25
C SER A 66 3.21 -0.96 -16.75
N LYS A 67 4.40 -0.98 -17.37
CA LYS A 67 5.16 0.18 -17.86
C LYS A 67 5.47 1.23 -16.79
N ARG A 68 5.56 0.83 -15.52
CA ARG A 68 5.92 1.71 -14.41
C ARG A 68 7.38 1.51 -14.00
N GLN A 69 7.97 2.57 -13.47
CA GLN A 69 9.35 2.55 -12.92
C GLN A 69 9.34 2.45 -11.38
N THR A 70 8.22 2.77 -10.75
CA THR A 70 8.05 2.73 -9.29
C THR A 70 7.00 1.68 -8.94
N MET A 71 7.45 0.67 -8.20
CA MET A 71 6.60 -0.38 -7.66
C MET A 71 5.64 0.19 -6.62
N ASN A 72 4.40 -0.29 -6.61
CA ASN A 72 3.37 0.10 -5.66
C ASN A 72 2.88 -1.12 -4.85
N ALA A 73 1.90 -0.91 -3.97
CA ALA A 73 1.35 -2.00 -3.14
C ALA A 73 0.63 -3.07 -3.97
N ASP A 74 -0.03 -2.69 -5.07
CA ASP A 74 -0.79 -3.63 -5.91
C ASP A 74 0.13 -4.61 -6.63
N ASP A 75 1.34 -4.18 -7.01
CA ASP A 75 2.36 -5.07 -7.56
C ASP A 75 2.75 -6.17 -6.58
N VAL A 76 2.89 -5.82 -5.29
CA VAL A 76 3.25 -6.77 -4.24
C VAL A 76 2.09 -7.74 -3.98
N PHE A 77 0.84 -7.27 -3.99
CA PHE A 77 -0.32 -8.16 -3.85
C PHE A 77 -0.44 -9.15 -5.00
N LYS A 78 -0.28 -8.69 -6.24
CA LYS A 78 -0.25 -9.59 -7.40
C LYS A 78 0.93 -10.56 -7.37
N ALA A 79 2.10 -10.08 -6.97
CA ALA A 79 3.26 -10.94 -6.82
C ALA A 79 3.01 -12.07 -5.84
N LEU A 80 2.34 -11.80 -4.70
CA LEU A 80 1.97 -12.83 -3.72
C LEU A 80 1.01 -13.89 -4.31
N GLU A 81 0.11 -13.50 -5.21
CA GLU A 81 -0.75 -14.44 -5.94
C GLU A 81 0.08 -15.29 -6.92
N GLU A 82 0.99 -14.67 -7.68
CA GLU A 82 1.87 -15.35 -8.64
C GLU A 82 2.87 -16.32 -7.99
N ILE A 83 3.40 -15.98 -6.81
CA ILE A 83 4.32 -16.83 -6.05
C ILE A 83 3.60 -17.86 -5.16
N GLU A 84 2.30 -18.07 -5.36
CA GLU A 84 1.47 -19.07 -4.67
C GLU A 84 1.34 -18.86 -3.14
N PHE A 85 1.33 -17.61 -2.68
CA PHE A 85 1.04 -17.21 -1.29
C PHE A 85 -0.19 -16.29 -1.18
N PRO A 86 -1.36 -16.66 -1.74
CA PRO A 86 -2.56 -15.81 -1.72
C PRO A 86 -3.09 -15.58 -0.30
N GLU A 87 -2.80 -16.47 0.67
CA GLU A 87 -3.25 -16.30 2.05
C GLU A 87 -2.67 -15.06 2.74
N PHE A 88 -1.55 -14.51 2.23
CA PHE A 88 -0.92 -13.32 2.80
C PHE A 88 -1.55 -12.02 2.33
N VAL A 89 -2.31 -12.02 1.24
CA VAL A 89 -2.90 -10.80 0.66
C VAL A 89 -3.88 -10.14 1.64
N GLY A 90 -4.80 -10.91 2.21
CA GLY A 90 -5.81 -10.39 3.15
C GLY A 90 -5.19 -9.73 4.40
N PRO A 91 -4.34 -10.45 5.18
CA PRO A 91 -3.64 -9.87 6.32
C PRO A 91 -2.78 -8.64 5.98
N LEU A 92 -2.14 -8.64 4.81
CA LEU A 92 -1.30 -7.52 4.38
C LEU A 92 -2.12 -6.28 3.99
N GLN A 93 -3.28 -6.44 3.37
CA GLN A 93 -4.20 -5.35 3.08
C GLN A 93 -4.73 -4.69 4.36
N ILE A 94 -5.08 -5.48 5.37
CA ILE A 94 -5.50 -4.98 6.69
C ILE A 94 -4.38 -4.13 7.30
N SER A 95 -3.16 -4.66 7.30
CA SER A 95 -1.96 -3.97 7.81
C SER A 95 -1.68 -2.66 7.08
N LEU A 96 -1.82 -2.64 5.75
CA LEU A 96 -1.66 -1.43 4.93
C LEU A 96 -2.71 -0.36 5.26
N ASN A 97 -3.96 -0.76 5.46
CA ASN A 97 -5.04 0.15 5.83
C ASN A 97 -4.84 0.73 7.24
N GLU A 98 -4.38 -0.08 8.19
CA GLU A 98 -3.99 0.41 9.51
C GLU A 98 -2.84 1.40 9.46
N PHE A 99 -1.80 1.11 8.67
CA PHE A 99 -0.69 2.02 8.45
C PHE A 99 -1.16 3.34 7.86
N LYS A 100 -1.99 3.30 6.81
CA LYS A 100 -2.57 4.51 6.19
C LYS A 100 -3.42 5.32 7.19
N ARG A 101 -4.17 4.66 8.08
CA ARG A 101 -4.96 5.35 9.13
C ARG A 101 -4.07 6.05 10.14
N LYS A 102 -3.03 5.36 10.65
CA LYS A 102 -2.07 5.93 11.62
C LYS A 102 -1.23 7.07 11.02
N ASN A 103 -0.86 6.94 9.75
CA ASN A 103 0.02 7.90 9.06
C ASN A 103 -0.75 8.99 8.32
N GLY A 104 -2.03 8.78 8.01
CA GLY A 104 -2.92 9.73 7.35
C GLY A 104 -3.15 11.00 8.17
N GLY A 105 -3.07 10.93 9.51
CA GLY A 105 -3.10 12.10 10.39
C GLY A 105 -1.91 13.06 10.23
N LYS A 106 -0.83 12.67 9.53
CA LYS A 106 0.31 13.54 9.24
C LYS A 106 0.31 14.14 7.82
N LYS A 107 -0.61 13.73 6.93
CA LYS A 107 -0.59 14.15 5.51
C LYS A 107 -1.95 14.56 4.91
N VAL A 108 -3.01 14.71 5.70
CA VAL A 108 -4.27 15.29 5.18
C VAL A 108 -4.26 16.81 5.38
N GLY A 109 -3.49 17.45 4.51
CA GLY A 109 -3.44 18.91 4.37
C GLY A 109 -3.28 19.32 2.91
N SER A 110 -3.76 18.54 1.95
CA SER A 110 -4.09 19.01 0.59
C SER A 110 -4.72 17.87 -0.20
N SER A 111 -5.72 18.19 -1.02
CA SER A 111 -6.13 17.39 -2.20
C SER A 111 -7.14 16.25 -2.02
N GLN A 112 -8.22 16.45 -1.27
CA GLN A 112 -9.52 15.87 -1.66
C GLN A 112 -10.66 16.87 -1.48
N THR A 113 -10.76 17.81 -2.41
CA THR A 113 -12.04 18.46 -2.72
C THR A 113 -11.95 19.04 -4.12
N LYS A 114 -12.45 18.28 -5.10
CA LYS A 114 -13.03 18.71 -6.38
C LYS A 114 -13.04 17.50 -7.29
N GLU A 115 -14.18 16.85 -7.41
CA GLU A 115 -14.66 16.12 -8.60
C GLU A 115 -16.06 15.53 -8.32
N VAL A 116 -17.02 16.36 -7.88
CA VAL A 116 -18.46 16.04 -8.01
C VAL A 116 -19.22 17.33 -8.24
N LYS A 117 -19.19 17.88 -9.46
CA LYS A 117 -20.21 18.82 -9.99
C LYS A 117 -20.00 19.10 -11.49
N LYS A 118 -20.02 18.07 -12.33
CA LYS A 118 -20.25 18.26 -13.77
C LYS A 118 -20.92 17.03 -14.38
N LYS A 119 -22.24 16.95 -14.20
CA LYS A 119 -23.20 16.23 -15.08
C LYS A 119 -24.61 16.35 -14.50
N ARG A 120 -25.37 17.32 -14.99
CA ARG A 120 -26.85 17.29 -15.16
C ARG A 120 -27.33 18.66 -15.66
N LYS A 121 -27.47 18.80 -16.98
CA LYS A 121 -28.64 19.35 -17.68
C LYS A 121 -28.32 19.65 -19.16
N THR A 122 -28.75 18.74 -20.01
CA THR A 122 -29.21 18.89 -21.40
C THR A 122 -30.71 18.55 -21.31
N GLU A 123 -31.72 19.15 -21.95
CA GLU A 123 -31.92 20.09 -23.07
C GLU A 123 -33.25 20.85 -22.83
N GLU A 124 -33.43 22.06 -23.37
CA GLU A 124 -34.61 22.52 -24.16
C GLU A 124 -34.49 24.03 -24.49
N GLU A 125 -34.52 24.37 -25.78
CA GLU A 125 -34.91 25.69 -26.35
C GLU A 125 -36.42 25.59 -26.68
N PRO A 126 -37.25 26.67 -26.68
CA PRO A 126 -36.98 27.85 -27.52
C PRO A 126 -37.45 29.25 -27.02
N SER A 127 -36.73 30.27 -27.49
CA SER A 127 -37.14 31.61 -27.97
C SER A 127 -38.40 32.33 -27.41
N LYS A 128 -38.22 33.54 -26.83
CA LYS A 128 -39.03 34.76 -27.17
C LYS A 128 -38.48 36.09 -26.58
N LYS A 129 -38.19 37.01 -27.51
CA LYS A 129 -38.12 38.49 -27.56
C LYS A 129 -38.22 39.39 -26.30
N SER A 130 -37.48 40.52 -26.45
CA SER A 130 -37.66 41.89 -25.93
C SER A 130 -37.28 42.09 -24.46
N GLY A 131 -36.59 43.16 -24.01
CA GLY A 131 -36.14 44.41 -24.59
C GLY A 131 -35.98 45.40 -23.42
N GLY A 132 -34.98 46.29 -23.46
CA GLY A 132 -35.01 47.56 -22.71
C GLY A 132 -34.39 47.62 -21.30
N LYS A 133 -33.08 47.89 -21.26
CA LYS A 133 -32.43 49.05 -20.62
C LYS A 133 -33.07 49.67 -19.36
N SER A 134 -32.38 49.62 -18.21
CA SER A 134 -32.15 50.78 -17.30
C SER A 134 -31.31 50.43 -16.06
N THR A 135 -30.09 50.98 -16.00
CA THR A 135 -29.39 51.37 -14.76
C THR A 135 -29.74 52.85 -14.44
N PRO A 136 -29.31 53.53 -13.34
CA PRO A 136 -28.47 53.15 -12.19
C PRO A 136 -28.90 53.75 -10.81
N LYS A 137 -28.06 53.52 -9.77
CA LYS A 137 -27.57 54.46 -8.71
C LYS A 137 -28.00 54.27 -7.23
N LYS A 138 -26.93 54.13 -6.43
CA LYS A 138 -26.61 54.76 -5.10
C LYS A 138 -27.47 54.31 -3.89
N ARG A 139 -26.99 54.21 -2.65
CA ARG A 139 -25.86 54.79 -1.87
C ARG A 139 -25.75 53.90 -0.60
N ASP A 140 -24.58 53.44 -0.20
CA ASP A 140 -23.78 53.92 0.96
C ASP A 140 -24.53 54.15 2.28
N THR A 141 -24.21 53.36 3.32
CA THR A 141 -23.78 53.76 4.68
C THR A 141 -23.68 52.49 5.54
N SER A 142 -22.49 52.03 5.91
CA SER A 142 -21.72 52.40 7.10
C SER A 142 -22.28 51.88 8.43
N LYS A 143 -21.40 51.15 9.14
CA LYS A 143 -21.10 51.26 10.57
C LYS A 143 -21.62 50.16 11.51
N LYS A 144 -20.60 49.45 12.04
CA LYS A 144 -20.48 48.84 13.38
C LYS A 144 -20.98 47.42 13.55
#